data_AF-A0A6A4D4R5-F1
#
_entry.id   AF-A0A6A4D4R5-F1
#
_cell.length_a   1.000
_cell.length_b   1.000
_cell.length_c   1.000
_cell.angle_alpha   90.00
_cell.angle_beta   90.00
_cell.angle_gamma   90.00
#
_symmetry.space_group_name_H-M   'P 1'
#
loop_
_entity.id
_entity.type
_entity.pdbx_description
1 polymer ?
#
loop_
_entity_poly.entity_id
_entity_poly.type
_entity_poly.pdbx_seq_one_letter_code
_entity_poly.pdbx_strand_id
1 'polypeptide(L)'
;MEETVSHFHPEMNRGDRPNKKRQYYAWKAARATIEAKCSSDSRLHCRDRNRSTGTTLPPATEERLVEWINSLRADGVPVTVLMLKLQALEVYRGYQLPHGAFSATWSWRRHFLRRHNLTIRRRTRAGQTTPADAATKAAEFSVIVRDKTKELKISKLYNAGQTGTLQESFVYCGSLSNGSCLSVNYKYVPPQTVSPLGAKTVCRQDQEARNGHAAR
;
A
#
# COMPACT_ATOMS: atom_id res chain seq x y z
N MET A 1 31.38 -8.30 34.76
CA MET A 1 30.64 -7.45 33.80
C MET A 1 31.52 -6.41 33.13
N GLU A 2 32.45 -5.74 33.84
CA GLU A 2 33.34 -4.76 33.18
C GLU A 2 34.29 -5.41 32.17
N GLU A 3 34.91 -6.53 32.55
CA GLU A 3 35.73 -7.34 31.64
C GLU A 3 34.92 -7.85 30.45
N THR A 4 33.68 -8.29 30.69
CA THR A 4 32.75 -8.76 29.66
C THR A 4 32.44 -7.67 28.64
N VAL A 5 32.11 -6.45 29.10
CA VAL A 5 31.85 -5.32 28.20
C VAL A 5 33.11 -4.90 27.46
N SER A 6 34.28 -4.93 28.12
CA SER A 6 35.56 -4.58 27.48
C SER A 6 35.98 -5.62 26.44
N HIS A 7 35.67 -6.90 26.65
CA HIS A 7 35.96 -7.98 25.71
C HIS A 7 35.08 -7.93 24.46
N PHE A 8 33.76 -7.74 24.62
CA PHE A 8 32.83 -7.69 23.48
C PHE A 8 32.74 -6.32 22.80
N HIS A 9 33.17 -5.26 23.48
CA HIS A 9 33.14 -3.89 22.98
C HIS A 9 34.43 -3.12 23.33
N PRO A 10 35.59 -3.52 22.76
CA PRO A 10 36.89 -2.94 23.10
C PRO A 10 36.96 -1.45 22.72
N GLU A 11 36.41 -1.08 21.56
CA GLU A 11 36.43 0.28 21.00
C GLU A 11 35.42 1.25 21.66
N MET A 12 34.66 0.78 22.66
CA MET A 12 33.57 1.57 23.25
C MET A 12 34.10 2.63 24.23
N ASN A 13 33.63 3.86 24.03
CA ASN A 13 33.95 5.00 24.90
C ASN A 13 33.63 4.66 26.37
N ARG A 14 34.51 5.06 27.29
CA ARG A 14 34.37 4.80 28.73
C ARG A 14 33.05 5.33 29.29
N GLY A 15 32.52 6.43 28.74
CA GLY A 15 31.23 7.00 29.14
C GLY A 15 30.01 6.11 28.85
N ASP A 16 30.08 5.23 27.84
CA ASP A 16 28.96 4.38 27.42
C ASP A 16 28.95 3.01 28.10
N ARG A 17 30.09 2.60 28.70
CA ARG A 17 30.25 1.32 29.38
C ARG A 17 29.23 1.09 30.50
N PRO A 18 28.88 2.08 31.35
CA PRO A 18 27.83 1.90 32.37
C PRO A 18 26.45 1.57 31.77
N ASN A 19 26.08 2.22 30.67
CA ASN A 19 24.82 1.93 29.96
C ASN A 19 24.84 0.52 29.36
N LYS A 20 25.98 0.10 28.81
CA LYS A 20 26.15 -1.25 28.28
C LYS A 20 26.07 -2.32 29.36
N LYS A 21 26.67 -2.09 30.53
CA LYS A 21 26.53 -2.96 31.70
C LYS A 21 25.06 -3.07 32.14
N ARG A 22 24.34 -1.95 32.21
CA ARG A 22 22.90 -1.94 32.54
C ARG A 22 22.10 -2.79 31.55
N GLN A 23 22.39 -2.68 30.25
CA GLN A 23 21.77 -3.52 29.22
C GLN A 23 22.06 -5.01 29.45
N TYR A 24 23.31 -5.38 29.75
CA TYR A 24 23.68 -6.77 29.97
C TYR A 24 23.04 -7.34 31.25
N TYR A 25 22.95 -6.56 32.32
CA TYR A 25 22.22 -6.96 33.53
C TYR A 25 20.73 -7.13 33.25
N ALA A 26 20.11 -6.23 32.47
CA ALA A 26 18.72 -6.37 32.05
C ALA A 26 18.50 -7.65 31.22
N TRP A 27 19.40 -7.96 30.28
CA TRP A 27 19.34 -9.22 29.52
C TRP A 27 19.56 -10.44 30.41
N LYS A 28 20.47 -10.38 31.38
CA LYS A 28 20.69 -11.46 32.35
C LYS A 28 19.45 -11.71 33.21
N ALA A 29 18.76 -10.65 33.64
CA ALA A 29 17.51 -10.75 34.38
C ALA A 29 16.36 -11.32 33.53
N ALA A 30 16.31 -10.97 32.24
CA ALA A 30 15.29 -11.45 31.29
C ALA A 30 15.67 -12.76 30.56
N ARG A 31 16.75 -13.43 30.98
CA ARG A 31 17.37 -14.54 30.24
C ARG A 31 16.39 -15.67 29.92
N ALA A 32 15.63 -16.15 30.90
CA ALA A 32 14.66 -17.22 30.71
C ALA A 32 13.59 -16.85 29.66
N THR A 33 13.11 -15.61 29.68
CA THR A 33 12.15 -15.10 28.68
C THR A 33 12.77 -15.01 27.29
N ILE A 34 14.05 -14.63 27.18
CA ILE A 34 14.78 -14.58 25.91
C ILE A 34 14.96 -15.99 25.35
N GLU A 35 15.40 -16.94 26.16
CA GLU A 35 15.62 -18.34 25.76
C GLU A 35 14.31 -19.02 25.34
N ALA A 36 13.23 -18.84 26.11
CA ALA A 36 11.90 -19.34 25.74
C ALA A 36 11.41 -18.77 24.40
N LYS A 37 11.66 -17.47 24.16
CA LYS A 37 11.31 -16.84 22.89
C LYS A 37 12.13 -17.40 21.74
N CYS A 38 13.46 -17.48 21.88
CA CYS A 38 14.35 -18.03 20.84
C CYS A 38 14.08 -19.51 20.53
N SER A 39 13.48 -20.25 21.47
CA SER A 39 13.11 -21.65 21.27
C SER A 39 11.83 -21.83 20.42
N SER A 40 11.03 -20.76 20.23
CA SER A 40 9.92 -20.78 19.28
C SER A 40 10.45 -20.54 17.87
N ASP A 41 9.95 -21.25 16.85
CA ASP A 41 10.43 -21.14 15.45
C ASP A 41 9.99 -19.81 14.75
N SER A 42 9.65 -18.80 15.53
CA SER A 42 9.14 -17.52 15.03
C SER A 42 10.29 -16.57 14.72
N ARG A 43 10.56 -16.30 13.44
CA ARG A 43 11.56 -15.32 12.97
C ARG A 43 11.33 -13.85 13.42
N LEU A 44 10.40 -13.59 14.34
CA LEU A 44 9.96 -12.28 14.81
C LEU A 44 10.35 -11.94 16.27
N HIS A 45 11.34 -12.63 16.85
CA HIS A 45 11.77 -12.42 18.25
C HIS A 45 12.15 -10.96 18.60
N CYS A 46 12.62 -10.18 17.63
CA CYS A 46 13.24 -8.87 17.87
C CYS A 46 12.25 -7.72 18.14
N ARG A 47 10.93 -7.96 18.04
CA ARG A 47 9.90 -6.90 18.14
C ARG A 47 8.66 -7.29 18.94
N ASP A 48 8.74 -8.35 19.71
CA ASP A 48 7.63 -8.79 20.53
C ASP A 48 7.50 -7.92 21.79
N ARG A 49 6.60 -6.92 21.72
CA ARG A 49 6.25 -6.07 22.85
C ARG A 49 5.12 -6.73 23.63
N ASN A 50 5.24 -6.74 24.97
CA ASN A 50 4.14 -7.18 25.81
C ASN A 50 2.87 -6.37 25.47
N ARG A 51 1.74 -7.07 25.30
CA ARG A 51 0.44 -6.54 24.85
C ARG A 51 -0.04 -5.33 25.68
N SER A 52 0.52 -5.12 26.86
CA SER A 52 0.18 -4.08 27.85
C SER A 52 1.12 -2.86 27.90
N THR A 53 2.13 -2.76 27.02
CA THR A 53 3.12 -1.67 27.15
C THR A 53 2.59 -0.33 26.63
N GLY A 54 1.96 0.44 27.53
CA GLY A 54 1.79 1.92 27.54
C GLY A 54 1.02 2.59 26.40
N THR A 55 0.71 1.88 25.32
CA THR A 55 0.07 2.45 24.13
C THR A 55 -1.06 1.58 23.58
N THR A 56 -1.34 0.45 24.21
CA THR A 56 -2.35 -0.53 23.79
C THR A 56 -3.42 -0.72 24.86
N LEU A 57 -4.67 -0.84 24.41
CA LEU A 57 -5.80 -1.16 25.26
C LEU A 57 -5.67 -2.61 25.77
N PRO A 58 -6.28 -2.96 26.91
CA PRO A 58 -6.36 -4.34 27.35
C PRO A 58 -7.00 -5.24 26.25
N PRO A 59 -6.58 -6.51 26.11
CA PRO A 59 -7.07 -7.38 25.04
C PRO A 59 -8.60 -7.50 24.97
N ALA A 60 -9.26 -7.69 26.11
CA ALA A 60 -10.72 -7.76 26.19
C ALA A 60 -11.40 -6.47 25.69
N THR A 61 -10.78 -5.32 25.95
CA THR A 61 -11.25 -4.03 25.47
C THR A 61 -11.09 -3.88 23.95
N GLU A 62 -10.02 -4.43 23.38
CA GLU A 62 -9.81 -4.45 21.93
C GLU A 62 -10.79 -5.37 21.21
N GLU A 63 -11.14 -6.52 21.79
CA GLU A 63 -12.13 -7.45 21.24
C GLU A 63 -13.50 -6.79 21.07
N ARG A 64 -13.96 -6.04 22.08
CA ARG A 64 -15.20 -5.24 21.99
C ARG A 64 -15.16 -4.19 20.86
N LEU A 65 -14.00 -3.59 20.62
CA LEU A 65 -13.82 -2.67 19.48
C LEU A 65 -13.89 -3.40 18.14
N VAL A 66 -13.36 -4.63 18.05
CA VAL A 66 -13.44 -5.45 16.84
C VAL A 66 -14.89 -5.86 16.56
N GLU A 67 -15.63 -6.30 17.58
CA GLU A 67 -17.06 -6.62 17.47
C GLU A 67 -17.86 -5.44 16.94
N TRP A 68 -17.64 -4.25 17.51
CA TRP A 68 -18.28 -3.02 17.06
C TRP A 68 -17.94 -2.64 15.61
N ILE A 69 -16.69 -2.86 15.17
CA ILE A 69 -16.33 -2.63 13.76
C ILE A 69 -17.05 -3.61 12.85
N ASN A 70 -17.16 -4.87 13.26
CA ASN A 70 -17.78 -5.92 12.47
C ASN A 70 -19.30 -5.74 12.38
N SER A 71 -19.97 -5.31 13.45
CA SER A 71 -21.40 -5.00 13.41
C SER A 71 -21.70 -3.88 12.42
N LEU A 72 -20.96 -2.77 12.46
CA LEU A 72 -21.14 -1.68 11.50
C LEU A 72 -20.90 -2.12 10.05
N ARG A 73 -19.93 -3.01 9.82
CA ARG A 73 -19.67 -3.56 8.48
C ARG A 73 -20.78 -4.49 8.01
N ALA A 74 -21.39 -5.27 8.91
CA ALA A 74 -22.54 -6.10 8.59
C ALA A 74 -23.74 -5.23 8.17
N ASP A 75 -23.91 -4.07 8.80
CA ASP A 75 -24.93 -3.08 8.45
C ASP A 75 -24.57 -2.24 7.20
N GLY A 76 -23.44 -2.53 6.54
CA GLY A 76 -22.96 -1.80 5.36
C GLY A 76 -22.40 -0.41 5.65
N VAL A 77 -22.22 -0.04 6.93
CA VAL A 77 -21.71 1.25 7.37
C VAL A 77 -20.17 1.23 7.40
N PRO A 78 -19.48 2.08 6.61
CA PRO A 78 -18.03 2.11 6.62
C PRO A 78 -17.50 2.77 7.90
N VAL A 79 -16.61 2.07 8.61
CA VAL A 79 -15.91 2.64 9.78
C VAL A 79 -14.75 3.53 9.32
N THR A 80 -14.85 4.83 9.60
CA THR A 80 -13.78 5.78 9.31
C THR A 80 -12.69 5.77 10.39
N VAL A 81 -11.54 6.34 10.05
CA VAL A 81 -10.43 6.54 10.98
C VAL A 81 -10.85 7.35 12.22
N LEU A 82 -11.68 8.37 12.02
CA LEU A 82 -12.16 9.23 13.11
C LEU A 82 -13.12 8.47 14.02
N MET A 83 -14.06 7.72 13.46
CA MET A 83 -15.00 6.90 14.22
C MET A 83 -14.26 5.90 15.11
N LEU A 84 -13.26 5.20 14.56
CA LEU A 84 -12.44 4.28 15.35
C LEU A 84 -11.69 4.99 16.49
N LYS A 85 -11.15 6.19 16.24
CA LYS A 85 -10.46 6.98 17.28
C LYS A 85 -11.42 7.35 18.41
N LEU A 86 -12.59 7.89 18.08
CA LEU A 86 -13.58 8.32 19.06
C LEU A 86 -14.11 7.14 19.87
N GLN A 87 -14.46 6.03 19.20
CA GLN A 87 -14.93 4.84 19.89
C GLN A 87 -13.87 4.26 20.82
N ALA A 88 -12.60 4.22 20.39
CA ALA A 88 -11.52 3.71 21.24
C ALA A 88 -11.30 4.58 22.49
N LEU A 89 -11.45 5.90 22.38
CA LEU A 89 -11.38 6.82 23.53
C LEU A 89 -12.59 6.67 24.45
N GLU A 90 -13.78 6.46 23.90
CA GLU A 90 -14.99 6.23 24.68
C GLU A 90 -14.89 4.93 25.47
N VAL A 91 -14.51 3.85 24.79
CA VAL A 91 -14.23 2.57 25.42
C VAL A 91 -13.15 2.73 26.49
N TYR A 92 -12.06 3.47 26.22
CA TYR A 92 -11.02 3.72 27.23
C TYR A 92 -11.55 4.42 28.49
N ARG A 93 -12.42 5.43 28.34
CA ARG A 93 -13.05 6.12 29.47
C ARG A 93 -13.89 5.18 30.33
N GLY A 94 -14.58 4.23 29.72
CA GLY A 94 -15.44 3.26 30.43
C GLY A 94 -14.69 2.28 31.34
N TYR A 95 -13.38 2.05 31.13
CA TYR A 95 -12.59 1.06 31.88
C TYR A 95 -11.79 1.64 33.07
N GLN A 96 -12.05 2.88 33.49
CA GLN A 96 -11.34 3.54 34.61
C GLN A 96 -9.80 3.50 34.50
N LEU A 97 -9.27 3.43 33.28
CA LEU A 97 -7.83 3.45 33.02
C LEU A 97 -7.25 4.85 33.27
N PRO A 98 -5.94 4.99 33.55
CA PRO A 98 -5.33 6.27 33.94
C PRO A 98 -5.68 7.39 32.96
N HIS A 99 -6.35 8.44 33.43
CA HIS A 99 -6.84 9.50 32.57
C HIS A 99 -5.68 10.14 31.77
N GLY A 100 -5.83 10.23 30.44
CA GLY A 100 -4.82 10.82 29.56
C GLY A 100 -3.69 9.89 29.08
N ALA A 101 -3.59 8.65 29.57
CA ALA A 101 -2.53 7.73 29.10
C ALA A 101 -2.79 7.16 27.69
N PHE A 102 -4.03 7.17 27.21
CA PHE A 102 -4.40 6.68 25.88
C PHE A 102 -4.99 7.79 25.00
N SER A 103 -4.37 8.02 23.85
CA SER A 103 -4.77 9.05 22.87
C SER A 103 -5.23 8.46 21.52
N ALA A 104 -5.36 7.12 21.43
CA ALA A 104 -5.67 6.42 20.19
C ALA A 104 -4.81 6.92 19.01
N THR A 105 -3.49 7.01 19.23
CA THR A 105 -2.53 7.58 18.28
C THR A 105 -2.54 6.84 16.94
N TRP A 106 -1.99 7.46 15.89
CA TRP A 106 -1.84 6.81 14.59
C TRP A 106 -1.07 5.48 14.70
N SER A 107 -0.01 5.45 15.52
CA SER A 107 0.77 4.24 15.79
C SER A 107 -0.08 3.15 16.41
N TRP A 108 -0.85 3.46 17.46
CA TRP A 108 -1.78 2.50 18.06
C TRP A 108 -2.77 1.97 17.01
N ARG A 109 -3.43 2.88 16.28
CA ARG A 109 -4.44 2.51 15.27
C ARG A 109 -3.87 1.57 14.21
N ARG A 110 -2.69 1.87 13.68
CA ARG A 110 -1.98 1.02 12.71
C ARG A 110 -1.73 -0.38 13.28
N HIS A 111 -1.25 -0.47 14.53
CA HIS A 111 -0.96 -1.75 15.17
C HIS A 111 -2.23 -2.53 15.56
N PHE A 112 -3.29 -1.84 16.00
CA PHE A 112 -4.60 -2.41 16.26
C PHE A 112 -5.17 -3.06 14.99
N LEU A 113 -5.23 -2.29 13.90
CA LEU A 113 -5.73 -2.80 12.61
C LEU A 113 -4.92 -4.01 12.13
N ARG A 114 -3.59 -3.96 12.23
CA ARG A 114 -2.71 -5.07 11.83
C ARG A 114 -2.91 -6.32 12.70
N ARG A 115 -3.04 -6.17 14.02
CA ARG A 115 -3.19 -7.31 14.95
C ARG A 115 -4.51 -8.04 14.74
N HIS A 116 -5.56 -7.32 14.35
CA HIS A 116 -6.91 -7.86 14.14
C HIS A 116 -7.24 -8.11 12.66
N ASN A 117 -6.25 -8.04 11.77
CA ASN A 117 -6.42 -8.21 10.31
C ASN A 117 -7.52 -7.31 9.69
N LEU A 118 -7.68 -6.10 10.23
CA LEU A 118 -8.67 -5.14 9.78
C LEU A 118 -8.05 -4.12 8.81
N THR A 119 -8.80 -3.75 7.77
CA THR A 119 -8.45 -2.64 6.87
C THR A 119 -9.56 -1.61 6.85
N ILE A 120 -9.25 -0.32 6.98
CA ILE A 120 -10.21 0.76 6.72
C ILE A 120 -10.22 1.00 5.21
N ARG A 121 -11.28 0.54 4.54
CA ARG A 121 -11.45 0.70 3.09
C ARG A 121 -12.23 1.98 2.82
N ARG A 122 -11.65 2.89 2.04
CA ARG A 122 -12.42 3.98 1.42
C ARG A 122 -13.11 3.38 0.20
N ARG A 123 -14.43 3.53 0.07
CA ARG A 123 -15.14 3.18 -1.16
C ARG A 123 -14.64 4.13 -2.25
N THR A 124 -13.83 3.63 -3.17
CA THR A 124 -13.20 4.46 -4.20
C THR A 124 -14.08 4.64 -5.44
N ARG A 125 -15.06 3.76 -5.68
CA ARG A 125 -16.10 3.92 -6.71
C ARG A 125 -17.39 3.21 -6.27
N ALA A 126 -18.54 3.81 -6.56
CA ALA A 126 -19.77 3.05 -6.66
C ALA A 126 -19.74 2.37 -8.04
N GLY A 127 -19.61 1.04 -8.07
CA GLY A 127 -19.89 0.30 -9.30
C GLY A 127 -21.32 0.61 -9.74
N GLN A 128 -21.54 0.69 -11.05
CA GLN A 128 -22.88 0.84 -11.60
C GLN A 128 -23.71 -0.35 -11.08
N THR A 129 -24.85 -0.07 -10.44
CA THR A 129 -25.74 -1.13 -9.96
C THR A 129 -26.16 -1.96 -11.15
N THR A 130 -25.75 -3.23 -11.18
CA THR A 130 -26.14 -4.16 -12.24
C THR A 130 -27.65 -4.34 -12.20
N PRO A 131 -28.39 -3.97 -13.26
CA PRO A 131 -29.83 -4.20 -13.33
C PRO A 131 -30.17 -5.69 -13.22
N ALA A 132 -31.36 -6.02 -12.69
CA ALA A 132 -31.80 -7.41 -12.53
C ALA A 132 -31.88 -8.18 -13.87
N ASP A 133 -32.10 -7.46 -14.98
CA ASP A 133 -32.19 -7.98 -16.35
C ASP A 133 -30.84 -8.00 -17.09
N ALA A 134 -29.74 -7.61 -16.45
CA ALA A 134 -28.44 -7.50 -17.11
C ALA A 134 -27.95 -8.84 -17.69
N ALA A 135 -28.20 -9.94 -17.00
CA ALA A 135 -27.83 -11.28 -17.47
C ALA A 135 -28.63 -11.67 -18.73
N THR A 136 -29.93 -11.40 -18.73
CA THR A 136 -30.81 -11.66 -19.88
C THR A 136 -30.40 -10.82 -21.08
N LYS A 137 -30.19 -9.51 -20.90
CA LYS A 137 -29.73 -8.61 -21.97
C LYS A 137 -28.35 -8.98 -22.52
N ALA A 138 -27.43 -9.43 -21.66
CA ALA A 138 -26.13 -9.91 -22.09
C ALA A 138 -26.25 -11.20 -22.92
N ALA A 139 -27.14 -12.12 -22.53
CA ALA A 139 -27.40 -13.34 -23.27
C ALA A 139 -28.01 -13.04 -24.65
N GLU A 140 -29.05 -12.21 -24.72
CA GLU A 140 -29.68 -11.77 -25.97
C GLU A 140 -28.66 -11.09 -26.90
N PHE A 141 -27.89 -10.13 -26.37
CA PHE A 141 -26.85 -9.46 -27.15
C PHE A 141 -25.79 -10.42 -27.66
N SER A 142 -25.39 -11.41 -26.86
CA SER A 142 -24.39 -12.40 -27.27
C SER A 142 -24.86 -13.26 -28.45
N VAL A 143 -26.17 -13.54 -28.56
CA VAL A 143 -26.75 -14.26 -29.70
C VAL A 143 -26.65 -13.40 -30.95
N ILE A 144 -27.09 -12.15 -30.86
CA ILE A 144 -27.04 -11.18 -31.97
C ILE A 144 -25.61 -11.03 -32.51
N VAL A 145 -24.61 -10.88 -31.62
CA VAL A 145 -23.20 -10.78 -32.02
C VAL A 145 -22.74 -12.03 -32.75
N ARG A 146 -23.10 -13.23 -32.27
CA ARG A 146 -22.72 -14.52 -32.89
C ARG A 146 -23.34 -14.67 -34.28
N ASP A 147 -24.61 -14.32 -34.44
CA ASP A 147 -25.31 -14.43 -35.73
C ASP A 147 -24.72 -13.48 -36.76
N LYS A 148 -24.47 -12.22 -36.36
CA LYS A 148 -23.81 -11.23 -37.24
C LYS A 148 -22.38 -11.62 -37.61
N THR A 149 -21.66 -12.25 -36.69
CA THR A 149 -20.29 -12.75 -36.96
C THR A 149 -20.30 -13.85 -38.04
N LYS A 150 -21.29 -14.76 -37.99
CA LYS A 150 -21.47 -15.82 -39.00
C LYS A 150 -21.91 -15.27 -40.35
N GLU A 151 -22.93 -14.40 -40.36
CA GLU A 151 -23.47 -13.77 -41.57
C GLU A 151 -22.39 -13.02 -42.37
N LEU A 152 -21.58 -12.23 -41.67
CA LEU A 152 -20.54 -11.37 -42.26
C LEU A 152 -19.19 -12.09 -42.41
N LYS A 153 -19.09 -13.37 -42.04
CA LYS A 153 -17.84 -14.17 -42.07
C LYS A 153 -16.67 -13.46 -41.36
N ILE A 154 -16.96 -12.83 -40.21
CA ILE A 154 -15.97 -12.08 -39.43
C ILE A 154 -15.13 -13.07 -38.64
N SER A 155 -13.81 -13.10 -38.90
CA SER A 155 -12.87 -13.98 -38.20
C SER A 155 -12.35 -13.40 -36.88
N LYS A 156 -12.43 -12.07 -36.70
CA LYS A 156 -11.87 -11.39 -35.53
C LYS A 156 -12.72 -10.21 -35.10
N LEU A 157 -13.14 -10.22 -33.84
CA LEU A 157 -13.86 -9.13 -33.17
C LEU A 157 -12.91 -8.39 -32.24
N TYR A 158 -12.93 -7.07 -32.29
CA TYR A 158 -12.16 -6.21 -31.40
C TYR A 158 -13.09 -5.40 -30.52
N ASN A 159 -12.73 -5.22 -29.25
CA ASN A 159 -13.42 -4.28 -28.38
C ASN A 159 -12.95 -2.86 -28.74
N ALA A 160 -13.90 -1.99 -29.09
CA ALA A 160 -13.66 -0.57 -29.22
C ALA A 160 -14.47 0.16 -28.14
N GLY A 161 -13.77 0.84 -27.24
CA GLY A 161 -14.38 1.64 -26.18
C GLY A 161 -13.82 3.05 -26.22
N GLN A 162 -14.68 4.06 -26.10
CA GLN A 162 -14.23 5.44 -25.95
C GLN A 162 -13.79 5.65 -24.50
N THR A 163 -12.48 5.72 -24.28
CA THR A 163 -11.92 6.14 -22.99
C THR A 163 -11.75 7.65 -23.04
N GLY A 164 -12.44 8.38 -22.16
CA GLY A 164 -12.21 9.81 -22.02
C GLY A 164 -10.77 10.06 -21.59
N THR A 165 -9.91 10.45 -22.53
CA THR A 165 -8.58 10.97 -22.20
C THR A 165 -8.76 12.38 -21.67
N LEU A 166 -8.56 12.57 -20.36
CA LEU A 166 -8.24 13.89 -19.85
C LEU A 166 -6.87 14.25 -20.47
N GLN A 167 -6.76 15.40 -21.17
CA GLN A 167 -5.47 16.03 -21.46
C GLN A 167 -4.62 16.03 -20.16
N GLU A 168 -3.34 15.68 -20.11
CA GLU A 168 -2.26 15.80 -21.07
C GLU A 168 -1.31 14.59 -20.92
N SER A 169 -1.10 13.81 -21.99
CA SER A 169 0.09 13.01 -22.36
C SER A 169 -0.32 11.77 -23.17
N PHE A 170 -0.21 11.88 -24.49
CA PHE A 170 -0.43 10.77 -25.41
C PHE A 170 0.81 9.85 -25.38
N VAL A 171 0.64 8.61 -24.92
CA VAL A 171 1.53 7.50 -25.26
C VAL A 171 0.85 6.69 -26.34
N TYR A 172 1.30 6.83 -27.59
CA TYR A 172 0.91 5.92 -28.66
C TYR A 172 1.65 4.59 -28.45
N CYS A 173 0.91 3.55 -28.08
CA CYS A 173 1.43 2.18 -28.10
C CYS A 173 1.32 1.66 -29.54
N GLY A 174 2.44 1.68 -30.26
CA GLY A 174 2.57 1.04 -31.56
C GLY A 174 2.46 -0.47 -31.45
N SER A 175 1.77 -1.08 -32.41
CA SER A 175 1.49 -2.51 -32.52
C SER A 175 2.71 -3.40 -32.29
N LEU A 176 2.49 -4.48 -31.54
CA LEU A 176 3.41 -5.61 -31.39
C LEU A 176 3.70 -6.24 -32.76
N SER A 177 4.84 -5.91 -33.32
CA SER A 177 5.59 -6.83 -34.18
C SER A 177 7.04 -6.85 -33.71
N ASN A 178 7.41 -8.01 -33.17
CA ASN A 178 8.77 -8.49 -32.91
C ASN A 178 9.69 -7.60 -32.05
N GLY A 179 9.58 -7.81 -30.73
CA GLY A 179 10.74 -8.02 -29.86
C GLY A 179 11.93 -7.05 -29.99
N SER A 180 11.72 -5.76 -29.75
CA SER A 180 12.77 -4.80 -29.37
C SER A 180 12.12 -3.45 -29.05
N CYS A 181 12.02 -3.08 -27.77
CA CYS A 181 11.45 -1.79 -27.36
C CYS A 181 12.55 -0.73 -27.40
N LEU A 182 12.68 0.01 -28.51
CA LEU A 182 13.44 1.27 -28.51
C LEU A 182 12.45 2.42 -28.27
N SER A 183 12.50 2.99 -27.07
CA SER A 183 11.74 4.18 -26.71
C SER A 183 12.34 5.40 -27.42
N VAL A 184 11.68 5.91 -28.45
CA VAL A 184 12.00 7.23 -29.02
C VAL A 184 11.07 8.26 -28.39
N ASN A 185 11.63 9.13 -27.54
CA ASN A 185 10.88 10.22 -26.92
C ASN A 185 10.85 11.42 -27.86
N TYR A 186 9.69 11.75 -28.43
CA TYR A 186 9.47 13.08 -28.99
C TYR A 186 8.88 13.98 -27.90
N LYS A 187 9.60 15.05 -27.53
CA LYS A 187 9.04 16.11 -26.70
C LYS A 187 8.24 17.06 -27.60
N TYR A 188 6.96 17.21 -27.31
CA TYR A 188 6.17 18.31 -27.86
C TYR A 188 6.64 19.62 -27.19
N VAL A 189 7.17 20.54 -27.99
CA VAL A 189 7.43 21.92 -27.56
C VAL A 189 6.19 22.73 -27.96
N PRO A 190 5.46 23.34 -27.00
CA PRO A 190 4.25 24.07 -27.32
C PRO A 190 4.53 25.24 -28.27
N PRO A 191 3.56 25.62 -29.13
CA PRO A 191 3.73 26.70 -30.09
C PRO A 191 3.93 28.00 -29.30
N GLN A 192 5.11 28.59 -29.36
CA GLN A 192 5.23 30.01 -29.04
C GLN A 192 4.44 30.77 -30.10
N THR A 193 3.57 31.66 -29.63
CA THR A 193 2.61 32.46 -30.41
C THR A 193 3.19 32.92 -31.74
N VAL A 194 2.61 32.43 -32.83
CA VAL A 194 3.06 32.72 -34.20
C VAL A 194 2.62 34.15 -34.55
N SER A 195 3.59 35.06 -34.76
CA SER A 195 3.36 36.34 -35.44
C SER A 195 2.86 36.13 -36.87
N PRO A 196 2.06 37.07 -37.43
CA PRO A 196 1.25 36.81 -38.62
C PRO A 196 2.04 37.06 -39.91
N LEU A 197 3.14 36.34 -40.16
CA LEU A 197 3.85 36.42 -41.44
C LEU A 197 4.57 35.10 -41.74
N GLY A 198 3.97 34.28 -42.62
CA GLY A 198 4.68 33.33 -43.50
C GLY A 198 5.32 32.09 -42.84
N ALA A 199 4.75 30.92 -43.15
CA ALA A 199 5.25 29.61 -42.75
C ALA A 199 6.68 29.31 -43.26
N LYS A 200 7.54 28.72 -42.41
CA LYS A 200 8.40 27.53 -42.67
C LYS A 200 8.86 26.93 -41.32
N THR A 201 8.41 25.73 -40.96
CA THR A 201 9.04 24.97 -39.86
C THR A 201 9.83 23.83 -40.48
N VAL A 202 11.15 24.00 -40.51
CA VAL A 202 12.13 22.98 -40.89
C VAL A 202 12.22 22.00 -39.71
N CYS A 203 11.88 20.73 -39.93
CA CYS A 203 12.14 19.66 -38.96
C CYS A 203 13.62 19.28 -39.03
N ARG A 204 14.38 19.51 -37.96
CA ARG A 204 15.76 19.04 -37.80
C ARG A 204 15.70 17.62 -37.20
N GLN A 205 16.26 16.63 -37.89
CA GLN A 205 16.53 15.30 -37.33
C GLN A 205 17.87 15.33 -36.61
N ASP A 206 17.86 15.20 -35.27
CA ASP A 206 19.09 14.91 -34.52
C ASP A 206 19.14 13.39 -34.29
N GLN A 207 19.99 12.70 -35.05
CA GLN A 207 20.34 11.30 -34.81
C GLN A 207 21.51 11.26 -33.82
N GLU A 208 21.25 11.06 -32.53
CA GLU A 208 22.31 10.66 -31.59
C GLU A 208 22.52 9.14 -31.68
N ALA A 209 23.53 8.74 -32.45
CA ALA A 209 24.05 7.38 -32.47
C ALA A 209 24.86 7.11 -31.18
N ARG A 210 24.32 6.31 -30.26
CA ARG A 210 25.11 5.71 -29.17
C ARG A 210 25.68 4.38 -29.65
N ASN A 211 26.91 4.44 -30.15
CA ASN A 211 27.75 3.27 -30.41
C ASN A 211 28.04 2.52 -29.11
N GLY A 212 27.62 1.25 -29.04
CA GLY A 212 28.16 0.29 -28.10
C GLY A 212 29.59 -0.07 -28.51
N HIS A 213 30.55 0.15 -27.62
CA HIS A 213 31.87 -0.44 -27.72
C HIS A 213 31.91 -1.68 -26.80
N ALA A 214 31.93 -2.84 -27.44
CA ALA A 214 32.50 -4.05 -26.87
C ALA A 214 33.98 -4.09 -27.30
N ALA A 215 34.90 -4.07 -26.33
CA ALA A 215 36.27 -4.56 -26.53
C ALA A 215 36.98 -4.77 -25.18
N ARG A 216 37.36 -6.04 -24.98
CA ARG A 216 38.30 -6.64 -24.01
C ARG A 216 37.79 -6.93 -22.60
#